data_AF-A0A8B9R496-F1
#
_entry.id   AF-A0A8B9R496-F1
#
_cell.length_a   1.000
_cell.length_b   1.000
_cell.length_c   1.000
_cell.angle_alpha   90.00
_cell.angle_beta   90.00
_cell.angle_gamma   90.00
#
_symmetry.space_group_name_H-M   'P 1'
#
loop_
_entity.id
_entity.type
_entity.pdbx_description
1 polymer ?
#
loop_
_entity_poly.entity_id
_entity_poly.type
_entity_poly.pdbx_seq_one_letter_code
_entity_poly.pdbx_strand_id
1 'polypeptide(L)'
;MPDSCVNENMCGTHAPLWLNGSHPRLEDGVVSRQVCGNWYGDCCGFNSYPIQVKACPADYYVYEFVRPITCSLAYCADVGSSTPSEITTTTEPPTTTTEMPTTTAPLNTSTGPFYPFGVGDIENGRIDDGGSPAISLLQPFTFFGTTYDQVYVNNNGHLTFDQAWYSYSPYQFPANGGRDIIAPYWTDIDNRGNGVISYQQYSSGDVLTQATQDINQYFPQIHFSATWVFVATWDRVAYYSYSGTETSFQVVLISDGQLSFVLMNYGHIATTGRGVQVGITYLLHDVQYFIKELLNY
;
A
#
# COMPACT_ATOMS: atom_id res chain seq x y z
N MET A 1 7.55 0.28 -7.52
CA MET A 1 9.02 0.41 -7.33
C MET A 1 9.65 1.07 -8.55
N PRO A 2 10.57 2.05 -8.41
CA PRO A 2 11.30 2.61 -9.54
C PRO A 2 12.23 1.59 -10.22
N ASP A 3 12.30 1.59 -11.55
CA ASP A 3 13.29 0.86 -12.35
C ASP A 3 14.47 1.74 -12.80
N SER A 4 14.60 2.91 -12.16
CA SER A 4 15.72 3.83 -12.30
C SER A 4 16.30 4.21 -10.95
N CYS A 5 17.57 4.58 -10.93
CA CYS A 5 18.28 5.00 -9.73
C CYS A 5 17.56 6.14 -8.99
N VAL A 6 17.38 5.94 -7.69
CA VAL A 6 16.77 6.90 -6.78
C VAL A 6 17.88 7.60 -5.99
N ASN A 7 17.80 8.91 -5.81
CA ASN A 7 18.83 9.67 -5.07
C ASN A 7 18.92 9.22 -3.60
N GLU A 8 20.12 9.27 -3.02
CA GLU A 8 20.34 9.06 -1.59
C GLU A 8 19.37 9.90 -0.74
N ASN A 9 18.98 9.37 0.42
CA ASN A 9 18.04 10.00 1.35
C ASN A 9 16.56 10.08 0.91
N MET A 10 16.19 9.46 -0.20
CA MET A 10 14.80 9.36 -0.66
C MET A 10 14.13 8.05 -0.22
N CYS A 11 12.82 7.95 -0.47
CA CYS A 11 11.98 6.81 -0.09
C CYS A 11 12.17 6.45 1.38
N GLY A 12 12.39 7.50 2.18
CA GLY A 12 12.69 7.48 3.61
C GLY A 12 13.65 6.38 3.97
N THR A 13 14.83 6.40 3.39
CA THR A 13 15.96 5.61 3.84
C THR A 13 17.24 6.31 3.40
N HIS A 14 18.37 5.93 3.98
CA HIS A 14 19.66 6.51 3.60
C HIS A 14 20.06 6.05 2.19
N ALA A 15 19.87 4.75 1.90
CA ALA A 15 20.18 4.12 0.63
C ALA A 15 18.92 3.46 0.00
N PRO A 16 18.18 4.17 -0.86
CA PRO A 16 16.96 3.64 -1.46
C PRO A 16 17.26 2.51 -2.44
N LEU A 17 16.47 1.44 -2.33
CA LEU A 17 16.51 0.29 -3.22
C LEU A 17 15.59 0.51 -4.43
N TRP A 18 16.10 0.19 -5.62
CA TRP A 18 15.41 0.29 -6.90
C TRP A 18 15.67 -0.96 -7.76
N LEU A 19 14.78 -1.23 -8.72
CA LEU A 19 14.90 -2.36 -9.64
C LEU A 19 16.02 -2.11 -10.66
N ASN A 20 17.05 -2.94 -10.66
CA ASN A 20 18.10 -2.89 -11.67
C ASN A 20 17.65 -3.64 -12.93
N GLY A 21 16.83 -2.96 -13.74
CA GLY A 21 16.26 -3.45 -14.98
C GLY A 21 14.77 -3.18 -15.09
N SER A 22 14.24 -3.25 -16.31
CA SER A 22 12.83 -2.93 -16.56
C SER A 22 11.89 -3.92 -15.88
N HIS A 23 10.72 -3.41 -15.49
CA HIS A 23 9.60 -4.24 -15.07
C HIS A 23 9.23 -5.31 -16.13
N PRO A 24 8.73 -6.49 -15.71
CA PRO A 24 8.27 -7.54 -16.63
C PRO A 24 7.03 -7.11 -17.43
N ARG A 25 6.75 -7.84 -18.50
CA ARG A 25 5.47 -7.83 -19.22
C ARG A 25 4.58 -8.97 -18.73
N LEU A 26 3.30 -8.94 -19.09
CA LEU A 26 2.34 -10.00 -18.74
C LEU A 26 2.81 -11.39 -19.22
N GLU A 27 3.44 -11.44 -20.40
CA GLU A 27 3.95 -12.66 -21.03
C GLU A 27 5.17 -13.28 -20.31
N ASP A 28 5.90 -12.48 -19.52
CA ASP A 28 7.11 -12.93 -18.83
C ASP A 28 6.80 -13.78 -17.59
N GLY A 29 5.57 -13.71 -17.07
CA GLY A 29 5.18 -14.37 -15.82
C GLY A 29 5.94 -13.82 -14.62
N VAL A 30 6.37 -14.71 -13.72
CA VAL A 30 7.19 -14.35 -12.55
C VAL A 30 8.65 -14.34 -12.95
N VAL A 31 9.32 -13.19 -12.80
CA VAL A 31 10.73 -13.03 -13.12
C VAL A 31 11.54 -12.60 -11.91
N SER A 32 12.79 -13.05 -11.85
CA SER A 32 13.76 -12.55 -10.89
C SER A 32 14.39 -11.26 -11.39
N ARG A 33 14.48 -10.24 -10.53
CA ARG A 33 15.16 -8.97 -10.80
C ARG A 33 16.18 -8.65 -9.72
N GLN A 34 17.34 -8.16 -10.15
CA GLN A 34 18.34 -7.63 -9.23
C GLN A 34 17.87 -6.29 -8.66
N VAL A 35 18.28 -6.01 -7.44
CA VAL A 35 17.92 -4.77 -6.74
C VAL A 35 19.21 -4.07 -6.30
N CYS A 36 19.33 -2.80 -6.67
CA CYS A 36 20.47 -1.95 -6.32
C CYS A 36 20.07 -0.92 -5.27
N GLY A 37 20.99 -0.57 -4.38
CA GLY A 37 20.86 0.55 -3.45
C GLY A 37 21.83 1.67 -3.81
N ASN A 38 21.34 2.90 -3.91
CA ASN A 38 22.18 4.08 -4.14
C ASN A 38 22.93 4.46 -2.86
N TRP A 39 24.27 4.54 -2.91
CA TRP A 39 25.10 4.89 -1.76
C TRP A 39 26.44 5.50 -2.17
N TYR A 40 26.87 6.57 -1.47
CA TYR A 40 28.14 7.26 -1.73
C TYR A 40 28.30 7.72 -3.19
N GLY A 41 27.22 8.18 -3.82
CA GLY A 41 27.20 8.61 -5.21
C GLY A 41 27.27 7.47 -6.25
N ASP A 42 27.23 6.20 -5.83
CA ASP A 42 27.08 5.04 -6.71
C ASP A 42 25.64 4.52 -6.64
N CYS A 43 24.93 4.59 -7.78
CA CYS A 43 23.57 4.09 -7.93
C CYS A 43 23.40 2.60 -7.60
N CYS A 44 24.47 1.81 -7.63
CA CYS A 44 24.47 0.43 -7.14
C CYS A 44 25.58 0.18 -6.11
N GLY A 45 25.83 1.15 -5.23
CA GLY A 45 26.79 1.03 -4.13
C GLY A 45 26.46 -0.10 -3.15
N PHE A 46 25.19 -0.53 -3.08
CA PHE A 46 24.78 -1.77 -2.44
C PHE A 46 24.12 -2.73 -3.44
N ASN A 47 24.56 -3.99 -3.43
CA ASN A 47 23.86 -5.09 -4.09
C ASN A 47 22.93 -5.75 -3.09
N SER A 48 21.62 -5.65 -3.30
CA SER A 48 20.64 -6.39 -2.50
C SER A 48 20.39 -7.77 -3.11
N TYR A 49 19.72 -8.65 -2.35
CA TYR A 49 19.24 -9.91 -2.90
C TYR A 49 18.20 -9.66 -4.00
N PRO A 50 18.17 -10.50 -5.04
CA PRO A 50 17.14 -10.39 -6.07
C PRO A 50 15.74 -10.64 -5.49
N ILE A 51 14.76 -9.99 -6.09
CA ILE A 51 13.34 -10.14 -5.77
C ILE A 51 12.62 -10.85 -6.92
N GLN A 52 11.47 -11.46 -6.64
CA GLN A 52 10.56 -11.88 -7.70
C GLN A 52 9.59 -10.75 -8.00
N VAL A 53 9.30 -10.50 -9.26
CA VAL A 53 8.32 -9.52 -9.70
C VAL A 53 7.52 -10.07 -10.87
N LYS A 54 6.24 -9.73 -10.95
CA LYS A 54 5.40 -10.04 -12.10
C LYS A 54 4.48 -8.88 -12.46
N ALA A 55 4.13 -8.78 -13.74
CA ALA A 55 3.12 -7.86 -14.22
C ALA A 55 1.73 -8.51 -14.13
N CYS A 56 0.71 -7.70 -13.83
CA CYS A 56 -0.67 -8.13 -13.72
C CYS A 56 -1.58 -7.39 -14.71
N PRO A 57 -2.68 -8.01 -15.20
CA PRO A 57 -3.50 -7.45 -16.30
C PRO A 57 -4.16 -6.08 -16.04
N ALA A 58 -4.19 -5.62 -14.78
CA ALA A 58 -4.77 -4.33 -14.40
C ALA A 58 -3.70 -3.23 -14.21
N ASP A 59 -2.60 -3.33 -14.96
CA ASP A 59 -1.48 -2.39 -14.99
C ASP A 59 -0.82 -2.14 -13.63
N TYR A 60 -0.54 -3.23 -12.91
CA TYR A 60 0.19 -3.18 -11.64
C TYR A 60 1.18 -4.32 -11.55
N TYR A 61 2.10 -4.20 -10.59
CA TYR A 61 3.12 -5.18 -10.32
C TYR A 61 2.94 -5.80 -8.94
N VAL A 62 3.33 -7.07 -8.82
CA VAL A 62 3.38 -7.79 -7.55
C VAL A 62 4.83 -8.19 -7.31
N TYR A 63 5.34 -7.84 -6.13
CA TYR A 63 6.72 -8.07 -5.72
C TYR A 63 6.79 -9.05 -4.56
N GLU A 64 7.73 -10.00 -4.63
CA GLU A 64 8.20 -10.79 -3.49
C GLU A 64 9.45 -10.13 -2.92
N PHE A 65 9.27 -9.30 -1.90
CA PHE A 65 10.40 -8.60 -1.30
C PHE A 65 11.20 -9.53 -0.38
N VAL A 66 12.51 -9.33 -0.39
CA VAL A 66 13.45 -10.04 0.49
C VAL A 66 14.06 -9.05 1.46
N ARG A 67 14.51 -9.50 2.62
CA ARG A 67 15.07 -8.60 3.63
C ARG A 67 16.30 -7.84 3.07
N PRO A 68 16.34 -6.50 3.14
CA PRO A 68 17.53 -5.74 2.83
C PRO A 68 18.72 -6.13 3.73
N ILE A 69 19.94 -6.09 3.18
CA ILE A 69 21.14 -6.65 3.84
C ILE A 69 21.62 -5.80 5.04
N THR A 70 21.26 -4.52 5.08
CA THR A 70 21.62 -3.58 6.15
C THR A 70 20.44 -2.68 6.48
N CYS A 71 20.46 -2.09 7.68
CA CYS A 71 19.39 -1.22 8.18
C CYS A 71 19.26 0.08 7.36
N SER A 72 20.31 0.52 6.67
CA SER A 72 20.29 1.73 5.83
C SER A 72 19.55 1.58 4.50
N LEU A 73 18.98 0.40 4.20
CA LEU A 73 18.30 0.10 2.94
C LEU A 73 16.79 -0.03 3.14
N ALA A 74 16.01 0.52 2.21
CA ALA A 74 14.56 0.29 2.11
C ALA A 74 14.12 0.30 0.64
N TYR A 75 13.09 -0.48 0.34
CA TYR A 75 12.46 -0.53 -0.97
C TYR A 75 11.69 0.73 -1.27
N CYS A 76 11.96 1.35 -2.42
CA CYS A 76 11.19 2.48 -2.88
C CYS A 76 9.93 2.01 -3.61
N ALA A 77 8.78 2.60 -3.28
CA ALA A 77 7.50 2.28 -3.89
C ALA A 77 7.29 3.15 -5.16
N ASP A 78 7.56 4.46 -5.11
CA ASP A 78 7.64 5.31 -6.29
C ASP A 78 8.45 6.60 -6.04
N VAL A 79 8.97 7.21 -7.11
CA VAL A 79 9.54 8.55 -7.12
C VAL A 79 8.70 9.40 -8.06
N GLY A 80 7.65 10.03 -7.53
CA GLY A 80 6.76 10.86 -8.33
C GLY A 80 7.52 11.90 -9.16
N SER A 81 7.62 11.67 -10.47
CA SER A 81 7.88 12.73 -11.44
C SER A 81 6.52 13.24 -11.89
N SER A 82 6.14 14.41 -11.41
CA SER A 82 4.93 15.12 -11.82
C SER A 82 5.07 15.59 -13.28
N THR A 83 4.84 14.70 -14.24
CA THR A 83 4.55 15.10 -15.62
C THR A 83 3.14 14.65 -16.00
N PRO A 84 2.18 15.57 -16.16
CA PRO A 84 0.84 15.23 -16.60
C PRO A 84 0.90 14.65 -18.01
N SER A 85 0.35 13.46 -18.23
CA SER A 85 0.00 13.02 -19.58
C SER A 85 -1.19 13.85 -20.07
N GLU A 86 -1.00 14.61 -21.14
CA GLU A 86 -2.07 15.37 -21.81
C GLU A 86 -3.14 14.41 -22.35
N ILE A 87 -4.32 14.41 -21.72
CA ILE A 87 -5.52 13.80 -22.28
C ILE A 87 -6.04 14.75 -23.36
N THR A 88 -5.85 14.38 -24.63
CA THR A 88 -6.38 15.14 -25.76
C THR A 88 -7.87 14.85 -25.92
N THR A 89 -8.73 15.75 -25.43
CA THR A 89 -10.19 15.66 -25.61
C THR A 89 -10.56 16.05 -27.04
N THR A 90 -11.02 15.09 -27.84
CA THR A 90 -11.60 15.38 -29.16
C THR A 90 -13.11 15.57 -28.99
N THR A 91 -13.62 16.74 -29.36
CA THR A 91 -15.04 17.11 -29.30
C THR A 91 -15.77 16.69 -30.57
N GLU A 92 -16.86 15.94 -30.44
CA GLU A 92 -17.87 15.74 -31.52
C GLU A 92 -19.22 16.38 -31.11
N PRO A 93 -20.04 16.88 -32.06
CA PRO A 93 -21.24 17.68 -31.77
C PRO A 93 -22.46 16.85 -31.31
N PRO A 94 -23.46 17.49 -30.66
CA PRO A 94 -24.59 16.80 -30.06
C PRO A 94 -25.64 16.42 -31.12
N THR A 95 -26.16 15.19 -31.05
CA THR A 95 -27.38 14.78 -31.76
C THR A 95 -28.48 14.38 -30.78
N THR A 96 -29.69 14.82 -31.11
CA THR A 96 -30.92 14.92 -30.33
C THR A 96 -31.48 13.60 -29.78
N THR A 97 -31.94 13.62 -28.53
CA THR A 97 -32.48 12.51 -27.73
C THR A 97 -33.92 12.13 -28.10
N THR A 98 -34.23 10.84 -28.09
CA THR A 98 -35.61 10.30 -27.92
C THR A 98 -35.56 9.30 -26.77
N GLU A 99 -36.36 9.53 -25.72
CA GLU A 99 -36.40 8.72 -24.48
C GLU A 99 -37.13 7.37 -24.67
N MET A 100 -36.61 6.33 -24.01
CA MET A 100 -37.32 5.11 -23.60
C MET A 100 -36.57 4.42 -22.45
N PRO A 101 -37.23 3.55 -21.64
CA PRO A 101 -37.22 3.66 -20.19
C PRO A 101 -36.04 2.94 -19.50
N THR A 102 -35.56 3.60 -18.44
CA THR A 102 -34.51 3.11 -17.53
C THR A 102 -35.01 1.92 -16.72
N THR A 103 -34.48 0.73 -17.03
CA THR A 103 -34.47 -0.39 -16.08
C THR A 103 -33.27 -0.16 -15.16
N THR A 104 -33.52 0.06 -13.87
CA THR A 104 -32.46 0.27 -12.86
C THR A 104 -31.66 -1.01 -12.66
N ALA A 105 -30.52 -1.11 -13.37
CA ALA A 105 -29.42 -1.95 -12.95
C ALA A 105 -28.75 -1.32 -11.70
N PRO A 106 -28.29 -2.12 -10.73
CA PRO A 106 -27.63 -1.59 -9.54
C PRO A 106 -26.34 -0.88 -9.92
N LEU A 107 -26.12 0.27 -9.28
CA LEU A 107 -25.00 1.17 -9.46
C LEU A 107 -23.69 0.47 -9.05
N ASN A 108 -22.96 -0.08 -10.02
CA ASN A 108 -21.62 -0.60 -9.79
C ASN A 108 -20.66 0.60 -9.81
N THR A 109 -20.56 1.32 -8.68
CA THR A 109 -19.54 2.35 -8.48
C THR A 109 -18.18 1.66 -8.41
N SER A 110 -17.36 1.79 -9.44
CA SER A 110 -15.99 1.28 -9.46
C SER A 110 -15.15 1.98 -8.39
N THR A 111 -15.11 1.41 -7.18
CA THR A 111 -14.27 1.84 -6.05
C THR A 111 -12.88 1.22 -6.16
N GLY A 112 -12.16 1.47 -7.27
CA GLY A 112 -10.76 1.05 -7.44
C GLY A 112 -10.46 -0.43 -7.06
N PRO A 113 -9.21 -0.76 -6.71
CA PRO A 113 -8.80 -2.11 -6.34
C PRO A 113 -9.09 -2.49 -4.87
N PHE A 114 -10.00 -1.77 -4.19
CA PHE A 114 -10.20 -1.92 -2.75
C PHE A 114 -11.00 -3.17 -2.38
N TYR A 115 -10.59 -3.78 -1.27
CA TYR A 115 -11.43 -4.69 -0.51
C TYR A 115 -12.63 -3.90 0.05
N PRO A 116 -13.78 -4.54 0.31
CA PRO A 116 -14.95 -3.87 0.87
C PRO A 116 -14.61 -3.08 2.14
N PHE A 117 -15.14 -1.86 2.23
CA PHE A 117 -14.99 -0.94 3.37
C PHE A 117 -16.22 -0.05 3.48
N GLY A 118 -16.39 0.63 4.62
CA GLY A 118 -17.49 1.56 4.88
C GLY A 118 -18.54 0.99 5.84
N VAL A 119 -19.71 0.58 5.33
CA VAL A 119 -20.85 0.21 6.19
C VAL A 119 -20.49 -0.96 7.11
N GLY A 120 -20.49 -0.70 8.42
CA GLY A 120 -20.17 -1.69 9.46
C GLY A 120 -18.72 -1.68 9.93
N ASP A 121 -17.85 -0.86 9.32
CA ASP A 121 -16.49 -0.64 9.80
C ASP A 121 -16.48 0.20 11.09
N ILE A 122 -15.35 0.13 11.80
CA ILE A 122 -15.06 1.02 12.91
C ILE A 122 -14.30 2.23 12.36
N GLU A 123 -14.79 3.43 12.64
CA GLU A 123 -14.13 4.67 12.23
C GLU A 123 -13.20 5.21 13.33
N ASN A 124 -12.02 5.67 12.92
CA ASN A 124 -11.20 6.53 13.76
C ASN A 124 -11.88 7.86 14.02
N GLY A 125 -11.51 8.51 15.13
CA GLY A 125 -11.94 9.88 15.41
C GLY A 125 -11.51 10.86 14.30
N ARG A 126 -12.36 11.85 14.04
CA ARG A 126 -12.05 13.01 13.18
C ARG A 126 -11.11 13.97 13.91
N ILE A 127 -9.82 13.64 13.85
CA ILE A 127 -8.72 14.27 14.59
C ILE A 127 -7.54 14.37 13.63
N ASP A 128 -6.73 15.41 13.79
CA ASP A 128 -5.52 15.65 13.00
C ASP A 128 -4.49 14.51 13.23
N ASP A 129 -3.68 14.67 14.28
CA ASP A 129 -2.70 13.71 14.73
C ASP A 129 -3.32 12.74 15.73
N GLY A 130 -3.99 11.72 15.19
CA GLY A 130 -4.71 10.71 15.97
C GLY A 130 -4.42 9.28 15.53
N GLY A 131 -5.09 8.34 16.18
CA GLY A 131 -5.09 6.93 15.83
C GLY A 131 -6.17 6.18 16.57
N SER A 132 -6.36 4.91 16.20
CA SER A 132 -7.29 4.01 16.88
C SER A 132 -6.83 3.71 18.32
N PRO A 133 -7.72 3.25 19.21
CA PRO A 133 -7.29 2.46 20.36
C PRO A 133 -6.57 1.17 19.91
N ALA A 134 -6.04 0.40 20.85
CA ALA A 134 -5.48 -0.93 20.55
C ALA A 134 -6.57 -1.83 19.96
N ILE A 135 -6.34 -2.34 18.74
CA ILE A 135 -7.26 -3.26 18.09
C ILE A 135 -6.75 -4.67 18.32
N SER A 136 -7.41 -5.45 19.17
CA SER A 136 -7.09 -6.87 19.35
C SER A 136 -7.39 -7.65 18.07
N LEU A 137 -6.40 -8.38 17.56
CA LEU A 137 -6.57 -9.19 16.36
C LEU A 137 -7.34 -10.46 16.71
N LEU A 138 -8.30 -10.85 15.86
CA LEU A 138 -9.04 -12.11 16.02
C LEU A 138 -8.14 -13.34 15.82
N GLN A 139 -7.02 -13.18 15.12
CA GLN A 139 -5.99 -14.17 14.92
C GLN A 139 -4.62 -13.48 14.96
N PRO A 140 -3.59 -14.07 15.59
CA PRO A 140 -2.26 -13.48 15.60
C PRO A 140 -1.71 -13.28 14.18
N PHE A 141 -1.08 -12.14 13.94
CA PHE A 141 -0.48 -11.80 12.65
C PHE A 141 1.04 -11.79 12.76
N THR A 142 1.71 -12.52 11.86
CA THR A 142 3.18 -12.58 11.87
C THR A 142 3.75 -11.61 10.85
N PHE A 143 4.45 -10.61 11.35
CA PHE A 143 5.09 -9.59 10.55
C PHE A 143 6.60 -9.60 10.80
N PHE A 144 7.30 -9.95 9.72
CA PHE A 144 8.65 -10.46 9.59
C PHE A 144 9.15 -11.34 10.74
N GLY A 145 8.36 -12.33 11.16
CA GLY A 145 8.77 -13.28 12.21
C GLY A 145 8.48 -12.84 13.64
N THR A 146 8.06 -11.58 13.84
CA THR A 146 7.41 -11.18 15.09
C THR A 146 5.90 -11.39 14.96
N THR A 147 5.32 -12.09 15.92
CA THR A 147 3.88 -12.31 15.99
C THR A 147 3.23 -11.26 16.88
N TYR A 148 2.19 -10.60 16.37
CA TYR A 148 1.44 -9.58 17.08
C TYR A 148 -0.01 -10.02 17.28
N ASP A 149 -0.56 -9.65 18.43
CA ASP A 149 -1.97 -9.88 18.79
C ASP A 149 -2.79 -8.59 18.73
N GLN A 150 -2.17 -7.49 18.30
CA GLN A 150 -2.81 -6.19 18.20
C GLN A 150 -2.24 -5.34 17.06
N VAL A 151 -3.03 -4.38 16.59
CA VAL A 151 -2.63 -3.36 15.61
C VAL A 151 -3.26 -2.01 15.95
N TYR A 152 -2.66 -0.94 15.45
CA TYR A 152 -3.17 0.42 15.53
C TYR A 152 -3.25 1.02 14.13
N VAL A 153 -4.37 1.69 13.84
CA VAL A 153 -4.57 2.43 12.59
C VAL A 153 -4.35 3.91 12.89
N ASN A 154 -3.27 4.50 12.38
CA ASN A 154 -2.90 5.88 12.67
C ASN A 154 -3.38 6.82 11.56
N ASN A 155 -3.84 8.02 11.94
CA ASN A 155 -4.48 8.92 10.98
C ASN A 155 -3.54 9.35 9.85
N ASN A 156 -2.26 9.52 10.18
CA ASN A 156 -1.18 9.85 9.25
C ASN A 156 -0.74 8.65 8.36
N GLY A 157 -1.66 7.77 7.99
CA GLY A 157 -1.47 6.82 6.88
C GLY A 157 -0.52 5.64 7.12
N HIS A 158 -0.43 5.17 8.37
CA HIS A 158 0.41 4.03 8.72
C HIS A 158 -0.18 3.18 9.85
N LEU A 159 0.21 1.90 9.89
CA LEU A 159 -0.08 0.97 10.97
C LEU A 159 1.13 0.78 11.88
N THR A 160 0.87 0.58 13.16
CA THR A 160 1.86 0.17 14.18
C THR A 160 1.30 -1.01 14.98
N PHE A 161 2.16 -1.74 15.68
CA PHE A 161 1.76 -2.93 16.44
C PHE A 161 1.95 -2.84 17.96
N ASP A 162 2.73 -1.87 18.43
CA ASP A 162 3.08 -1.70 19.85
C ASP A 162 2.25 -0.62 20.55
N GLN A 163 2.02 0.53 19.89
CA GLN A 163 1.17 1.62 20.37
C GLN A 163 0.74 2.55 19.21
N ALA A 164 -0.32 3.33 19.42
CA ALA A 164 -0.71 4.40 18.50
C ALA A 164 0.43 5.42 18.33
N TRP A 165 0.56 5.95 17.13
CA TRP A 165 1.64 6.87 16.79
C TRP A 165 1.16 8.04 15.94
N TYR A 166 1.41 9.25 16.43
CA TYR A 166 0.80 10.47 15.91
C TYR A 166 1.73 11.28 14.99
N SER A 167 2.85 10.69 14.57
CA SER A 167 3.84 11.43 13.77
C SER A 167 3.27 11.77 12.40
N TYR A 168 3.15 13.06 12.07
CA TYR A 168 2.77 13.55 10.75
C TYR A 168 3.95 13.71 9.79
N SER A 169 5.17 13.84 10.35
CA SER A 169 6.40 13.90 9.57
C SER A 169 6.93 12.49 9.38
N PRO A 170 7.07 12.01 8.13
CA PRO A 170 7.71 10.74 7.89
C PRO A 170 9.18 10.79 8.25
N TYR A 171 9.70 9.71 8.84
CA TYR A 171 11.12 9.55 9.11
C TYR A 171 11.76 8.60 8.11
N GLN A 172 13.07 8.77 7.91
CA GLN A 172 13.86 7.78 7.19
C GLN A 172 13.92 6.49 8.01
N PHE A 173 13.51 5.38 7.39
CA PHE A 173 13.65 4.03 7.87
C PHE A 173 15.14 3.65 8.06
N PRO A 174 15.45 2.88 9.13
CA PRO A 174 14.51 2.24 10.05
C PRO A 174 13.92 3.26 11.04
N ALA A 175 12.59 3.24 11.20
CA ALA A 175 11.89 4.25 11.99
C ALA A 175 12.39 4.20 13.45
N ASN A 176 12.68 5.39 13.97
CA ASN A 176 13.19 5.69 15.31
C ASN A 176 12.88 4.60 16.36
N GLY A 177 13.91 3.83 16.78
CA GLY A 177 13.82 2.88 17.89
C GLY A 177 13.45 1.43 17.53
N GLY A 178 13.37 1.07 16.25
CA GLY A 178 13.12 -0.33 15.84
C GLY A 178 11.65 -0.74 15.90
N ARG A 179 10.74 0.22 15.71
CA ARG A 179 9.30 -0.01 15.63
C ARG A 179 8.94 -0.59 14.27
N ASP A 180 8.03 -1.55 14.27
CA ASP A 180 7.49 -2.18 13.07
C ASP A 180 6.29 -1.40 12.55
N ILE A 181 6.37 -0.99 11.28
CA ILE A 181 5.44 -0.05 10.66
C ILE A 181 5.09 -0.53 9.26
N ILE A 182 3.79 -0.51 8.95
CA ILE A 182 3.28 -0.66 7.59
C ILE A 182 2.73 0.70 7.17
N ALA A 183 3.42 1.39 6.28
CA ALA A 183 3.08 2.74 5.83
C ALA A 183 2.68 2.69 4.34
N PRO A 184 1.40 2.40 4.01
CA PRO A 184 0.93 2.49 2.63
C PRO A 184 1.09 3.92 2.10
N TYR A 185 0.91 4.94 2.94
CA TYR A 185 1.01 6.33 2.53
C TYR A 185 1.15 7.25 3.75
N TRP A 186 2.34 7.31 4.32
CA TRP A 186 2.60 8.13 5.49
C TRP A 186 2.95 9.57 5.11
N THR A 187 2.07 10.47 5.52
CA THR A 187 2.21 11.92 5.41
C THR A 187 1.26 12.58 6.41
N ASP A 188 1.35 13.89 6.52
CA ASP A 188 0.49 14.77 7.30
C ASP A 188 -0.96 14.79 6.71
N ILE A 189 -1.82 13.95 7.28
CA ILE A 189 -3.22 13.71 6.86
C ILE A 189 -4.16 14.29 7.91
N ASP A 190 -5.18 15.02 7.46
CA ASP A 190 -6.17 15.68 8.29
C ASP A 190 -7.60 15.25 7.87
N ASN A 191 -8.22 14.37 8.66
CA ASN A 191 -9.57 13.89 8.41
C ASN A 191 -10.68 14.73 9.09
N ARG A 192 -10.34 15.89 9.69
CA ARG A 192 -11.32 16.76 10.37
C ARG A 192 -12.25 17.45 9.37
N GLY A 193 -11.73 17.80 8.19
CA GLY A 193 -12.48 18.49 7.13
C GLY A 193 -13.25 17.55 6.20
N ASN A 194 -12.56 16.52 5.68
CA ASN A 194 -13.13 15.53 4.76
C ASN A 194 -12.44 14.17 4.88
N GLY A 195 -13.09 13.17 4.29
CA GLY A 195 -12.63 11.78 4.30
C GLY A 195 -12.98 11.01 5.57
N VAL A 196 -12.75 9.71 5.53
CA VAL A 196 -12.97 8.77 6.63
C VAL A 196 -11.77 7.85 6.73
N ILE A 197 -11.41 7.48 7.96
CA ILE A 197 -10.40 6.46 8.22
C ILE A 197 -11.12 5.35 8.97
N SER A 198 -11.24 4.18 8.35
CA SER A 198 -12.02 3.06 8.89
C SER A 198 -11.24 1.75 8.83
N TYR A 199 -11.64 0.81 9.67
CA TYR A 199 -11.06 -0.53 9.68
C TYR A 199 -12.06 -1.61 10.08
N GLN A 200 -11.80 -2.83 9.60
CA GLN A 200 -12.58 -4.02 9.92
C GLN A 200 -11.72 -5.29 9.81
N GLN A 201 -12.11 -6.35 10.53
CA GLN A 201 -11.51 -7.68 10.40
C GLN A 201 -12.56 -8.75 10.12
N TYR A 202 -12.15 -9.77 9.37
CA TYR A 202 -12.99 -10.84 8.86
C TYR A 202 -12.34 -12.19 9.16
N SER A 203 -13.16 -13.15 9.61
CA SER A 203 -12.79 -14.56 9.80
C SER A 203 -13.73 -15.52 9.03
N SER A 204 -14.64 -14.97 8.23
CA SER A 204 -15.57 -15.70 7.36
C SER A 204 -16.12 -14.77 6.28
N GLY A 205 -16.78 -15.34 5.26
CA GLY A 205 -17.47 -14.60 4.20
C GLY A 205 -16.62 -14.31 2.96
N ASP A 206 -17.17 -13.52 2.04
CA ASP A 206 -16.62 -13.31 0.70
C ASP A 206 -15.26 -12.62 0.70
N VAL A 207 -14.94 -11.85 1.75
CA VAL A 207 -13.63 -11.21 1.91
C VAL A 207 -12.49 -12.22 2.02
N LEU A 208 -12.70 -13.35 2.72
CA LEU A 208 -11.70 -14.43 2.78
C LEU A 208 -11.57 -15.16 1.45
N THR A 209 -12.69 -15.35 0.74
CA THR A 209 -12.70 -15.94 -0.59
C THR A 209 -11.89 -15.09 -1.57
N GLN A 210 -12.11 -13.76 -1.57
CA GLN A 210 -11.37 -12.81 -2.39
C GLN A 210 -9.87 -12.81 -2.04
N ALA A 211 -9.52 -12.73 -0.76
CA ALA A 211 -8.13 -12.82 -0.30
C ALA A 211 -7.43 -14.11 -0.74
N THR A 212 -8.14 -15.23 -0.62
CA THR A 212 -7.63 -16.53 -1.06
C THR A 212 -7.38 -16.56 -2.56
N GLN A 213 -8.31 -16.03 -3.36
CA GLN A 213 -8.18 -15.97 -4.81
C GLN A 213 -7.03 -15.06 -5.24
N ASP A 214 -6.94 -13.86 -4.65
CA ASP A 214 -5.88 -12.90 -4.91
C ASP A 214 -4.50 -13.50 -4.64
N ILE A 215 -4.30 -14.06 -3.43
CA ILE A 215 -3.00 -14.63 -3.05
C ILE A 215 -2.65 -15.84 -3.93
N ASN A 216 -3.59 -16.73 -4.24
CA ASN A 216 -3.32 -17.87 -5.13
C ASN A 216 -3.11 -17.46 -6.59
N GLN A 217 -3.74 -16.38 -7.05
CA GLN A 217 -3.46 -15.80 -8.35
C GLN A 217 -2.05 -15.20 -8.37
N TYR A 218 -1.60 -14.61 -7.28
CA TYR A 218 -0.27 -14.03 -7.16
C TYR A 218 0.81 -15.11 -7.03
N PHE A 219 0.56 -16.13 -6.22
CA PHE A 219 1.48 -17.21 -5.85
C PHE A 219 0.79 -18.57 -6.04
N PRO A 220 0.65 -19.06 -7.28
CA PRO A 220 -0.02 -20.33 -7.53
C PRO A 220 0.66 -21.54 -6.90
N GLN A 221 1.94 -21.42 -6.52
CA GLN A 221 2.75 -22.50 -5.96
C GLN A 221 2.56 -22.74 -4.45
N ILE A 222 1.98 -21.81 -3.70
CA ILE A 222 1.91 -21.91 -2.23
C ILE A 222 0.61 -22.55 -1.70
N HIS A 223 -0.40 -22.74 -2.56
CA HIS A 223 -1.71 -23.30 -2.18
C HIS A 223 -2.29 -22.70 -0.88
N PHE A 224 -2.54 -21.41 -0.91
CA PHE A 224 -2.97 -20.63 0.24
C PHE A 224 -4.49 -20.67 0.47
N SER A 225 -4.93 -20.52 1.72
CA SER A 225 -6.35 -20.34 2.07
C SER A 225 -6.49 -19.39 3.27
N ALA A 226 -6.98 -18.17 3.04
CA ALA A 226 -7.12 -17.17 4.09
C ALA A 226 -8.07 -17.64 5.20
N THR A 227 -7.64 -17.52 6.46
CA THR A 227 -8.48 -17.72 7.64
C THR A 227 -8.81 -16.41 8.35
N TRP A 228 -8.04 -15.36 8.07
CA TRP A 228 -8.21 -14.03 8.66
C TRP A 228 -7.77 -12.93 7.70
N VAL A 229 -8.55 -11.85 7.67
CA VAL A 229 -8.27 -10.63 6.89
C VAL A 229 -8.55 -9.41 7.74
N PHE A 230 -7.65 -8.44 7.75
CA PHE A 230 -7.87 -7.10 8.32
C PHE A 230 -7.73 -6.04 7.23
N VAL A 231 -8.70 -5.15 7.15
CA VAL A 231 -8.76 -4.06 6.16
C VAL A 231 -8.74 -2.74 6.92
N ALA A 232 -7.81 -1.86 6.56
CA ALA A 232 -7.79 -0.46 7.00
C ALA A 232 -7.77 0.46 5.78
N THR A 233 -8.69 1.42 5.73
CA THR A 233 -8.90 2.31 4.59
C THR A 233 -8.86 3.76 5.02
N TRP A 234 -8.09 4.56 4.30
CA TRP A 234 -8.16 6.01 4.32
C TRP A 234 -8.90 6.41 3.04
N ASP A 235 -10.17 6.80 3.16
CA ASP A 235 -11.03 7.15 2.03
C ASP A 235 -11.21 8.66 1.94
N ARG A 236 -10.81 9.24 0.79
CA ARG A 236 -10.92 10.67 0.47
C ARG A 236 -10.42 11.60 1.58
N VAL A 237 -9.34 11.24 2.26
CA VAL A 237 -8.74 12.05 3.33
C VAL A 237 -7.94 13.20 2.74
N ALA A 238 -7.92 14.35 3.43
CA ALA A 238 -7.18 15.53 3.00
C ALA A 238 -5.77 15.59 3.58
N TYR A 239 -4.89 16.33 2.91
CA TYR A 239 -3.67 16.80 3.54
C TYR A 239 -3.97 17.92 4.53
N TYR A 240 -3.17 18.02 5.59
CA TYR A 240 -3.23 19.16 6.48
C TYR A 240 -2.98 20.48 5.72
N SER A 241 -3.60 21.62 6.05
CA SER A 241 -4.73 21.79 6.98
C SER A 241 -5.96 22.14 6.15
N TYR A 242 -7.04 21.36 6.29
CA TYR A 242 -8.31 21.58 5.58
C TYR A 242 -8.15 21.84 4.07
N SER A 243 -7.22 21.14 3.43
CA SER A 243 -6.88 21.41 2.01
C SER A 243 -8.00 21.06 1.03
N GLY A 244 -9.00 20.27 1.46
CA GLY A 244 -10.07 19.78 0.59
C GLY A 244 -9.59 18.76 -0.44
N THR A 245 -8.34 18.31 -0.37
CA THR A 245 -7.82 17.26 -1.24
C THR A 245 -8.47 15.93 -0.88
N GLU A 246 -8.52 15.02 -1.85
CA GLU A 246 -9.04 13.67 -1.64
C GLU A 246 -7.96 12.65 -2.00
N THR A 247 -7.39 12.00 -1.00
CA THR A 247 -6.42 10.91 -1.17
C THR A 247 -7.02 9.64 -0.58
N SER A 248 -6.98 8.54 -1.35
CA SER A 248 -7.58 7.26 -0.95
C SER A 248 -6.60 6.10 -1.10
N PHE A 249 -6.40 5.32 -0.04
CA PHE A 249 -5.53 4.15 -0.02
C PHE A 249 -5.96 3.16 1.07
N GLN A 250 -5.53 1.92 0.95
CA GLN A 250 -5.95 0.82 1.82
C GLN A 250 -4.80 -0.15 2.09
N VAL A 251 -4.75 -0.66 3.32
CA VAL A 251 -3.90 -1.81 3.71
C VAL A 251 -4.78 -3.00 4.02
N VAL A 252 -4.39 -4.16 3.49
CA VAL A 252 -5.02 -5.44 3.80
C VAL A 252 -3.98 -6.40 4.37
N LEU A 253 -4.17 -6.83 5.62
CA LEU A 253 -3.39 -7.89 6.25
C LEU A 253 -4.14 -9.20 6.06
N ILE A 254 -3.49 -10.23 5.53
CA ILE A 254 -4.11 -11.52 5.22
C ILE A 254 -3.28 -12.63 5.86
N SER A 255 -3.92 -13.58 6.53
CA SER A 255 -3.24 -14.71 7.17
C SER A 255 -4.07 -16.00 7.06
N ASP A 256 -3.37 -17.13 6.99
CA ASP A 256 -3.93 -18.48 7.22
C ASP A 256 -3.51 -19.06 8.59
N GLY A 257 -2.77 -18.28 9.38
CA GLY A 257 -2.17 -18.68 10.66
C GLY A 257 -0.73 -19.15 10.58
N GLN A 258 -0.20 -19.36 9.37
CA GLN A 258 1.21 -19.69 9.14
C GLN A 258 1.87 -18.64 8.24
N LEU A 259 1.26 -18.35 7.10
CA LEU A 259 1.70 -17.33 6.14
C LEU A 259 0.96 -16.02 6.38
N SER A 260 1.64 -14.91 6.10
CA SER A 260 1.12 -13.57 6.31
C SER A 260 1.44 -12.68 5.11
N PHE A 261 0.44 -11.98 4.59
CA PHE A 261 0.56 -11.11 3.42
C PHE A 261 0.08 -9.70 3.76
N VAL A 262 0.67 -8.70 3.09
CA VAL A 262 0.33 -7.28 3.23
C VAL A 262 0.06 -6.72 1.85
N LEU A 263 -1.19 -6.40 1.54
CA LEU A 263 -1.55 -5.71 0.29
C LEU A 263 -1.69 -4.21 0.56
N MET A 264 -1.15 -3.40 -0.35
CA MET A 264 -1.32 -1.95 -0.36
C MET A 264 -2.08 -1.57 -1.63
N ASN A 265 -3.33 -1.14 -1.48
CA ASN A 265 -4.15 -0.74 -2.60
C ASN A 265 -4.23 0.78 -2.63
N TYR A 266 -4.13 1.36 -3.82
CA TYR A 266 -4.24 2.81 -4.01
C TYR A 266 -5.46 3.14 -4.87
N GLY A 267 -6.22 4.13 -4.43
CA GLY A 267 -7.27 4.79 -5.20
C GLY A 267 -6.74 6.10 -5.77
N HIS A 268 -7.59 7.12 -5.85
CA HIS A 268 -7.14 8.47 -6.24
C HIS A 268 -6.21 9.06 -5.18
N ILE A 269 -5.01 9.50 -5.59
CA ILE A 269 -4.04 10.18 -4.72
C ILE A 269 -3.89 11.63 -5.19
N ALA A 270 -4.31 12.59 -4.34
CA ALA A 270 -4.18 13.99 -4.69
C ALA A 270 -2.70 14.43 -4.72
N THR A 271 -2.35 15.29 -5.68
CA THR A 271 -0.99 15.85 -5.80
C THR A 271 -0.59 16.65 -4.56
N THR A 272 0.66 16.53 -4.13
CA THR A 272 1.18 17.24 -2.94
C THR A 272 2.63 17.62 -3.08
N GLY A 273 3.03 18.72 -2.44
CA GLY A 273 4.43 19.11 -2.23
C GLY A 273 5.00 18.61 -0.90
N ARG A 274 4.24 17.82 -0.13
CA ARG A 274 4.64 17.29 1.17
C ARG A 274 5.59 16.10 1.00
N GLY A 275 6.45 15.88 2.00
CA GLY A 275 7.21 14.65 2.11
C GLY A 275 6.27 13.48 2.37
N VAL A 276 6.33 12.47 1.51
CA VAL A 276 5.51 11.25 1.59
C VAL A 276 6.43 10.06 1.75
N GLN A 277 6.04 9.13 2.62
CA GLN A 277 6.72 7.86 2.80
C GLN A 277 5.78 6.70 2.51
N VAL A 278 6.14 5.88 1.52
CA VAL A 278 5.48 4.62 1.22
C VAL A 278 6.48 3.50 1.47
N GLY A 279 6.12 2.54 2.31
CA GLY A 279 6.97 1.39 2.58
C GLY A 279 6.63 0.62 3.84
N ILE A 280 7.49 -0.34 4.12
CA ILE A 280 7.40 -1.23 5.27
C ILE A 280 8.77 -1.23 5.98
N THR A 281 8.80 -1.19 7.32
CA THR A 281 10.05 -1.25 8.12
C THR A 281 10.06 -2.44 9.07
N TYR A 282 11.24 -3.04 9.28
CA TYR A 282 11.39 -4.16 10.21
C TYR A 282 12.83 -4.46 10.70
N LEU A 283 12.93 -5.14 11.86
CA LEU A 283 14.10 -5.83 12.44
C LEU A 283 13.80 -7.33 12.77
N LEU A 284 14.41 -8.30 12.02
CA LEU A 284 14.61 -9.78 12.30
C LEU A 284 13.64 -10.93 11.84
N HIS A 285 14.01 -11.62 10.74
CA HIS A 285 13.73 -13.01 10.26
C HIS A 285 12.38 -13.51 9.68
N ASP A 286 12.49 -14.07 8.46
CA ASP A 286 11.81 -15.22 7.84
C ASP A 286 10.28 -15.36 7.89
N VAL A 287 9.58 -14.59 7.04
CA VAL A 287 8.34 -15.02 6.34
C VAL A 287 8.32 -14.31 4.97
N GLN A 288 7.76 -14.93 3.93
CA GLN A 288 7.63 -14.33 2.59
C GLN A 288 6.60 -13.20 2.61
N TYR A 289 6.98 -12.01 2.13
CA TYR A 289 6.08 -10.84 2.03
C TYR A 289 5.86 -10.47 0.57
N PHE A 290 4.61 -10.18 0.25
CA PHE A 290 4.24 -9.78 -1.10
C PHE A 290 3.44 -8.49 -1.06
N ILE A 291 3.97 -7.46 -1.72
CA ILE A 291 3.33 -6.15 -1.83
C ILE A 291 2.78 -6.04 -3.25
N LYS A 292 1.46 -5.82 -3.33
CA LYS A 292 0.81 -5.28 -4.52
C LYS A 292 0.95 -3.76 -4.44
N GLU A 293 1.44 -3.14 -5.50
CA GLU A 293 1.47 -1.68 -5.64
C GLU A 293 0.72 -1.32 -6.92
N LEU A 294 -0.46 -0.73 -6.77
CA LEU A 294 -1.28 -0.26 -7.88
C LEU A 294 -0.94 1.20 -8.17
N LEU A 295 -0.15 1.43 -9.21
CA LEU A 295 0.18 2.77 -9.69
C LEU A 295 -0.79 3.16 -10.79
N ASN A 296 -2.03 3.50 -10.42
CA ASN A 296 -2.89 4.23 -11.34
C ASN A 296 -2.61 5.73 -11.16
N TYR A 297 -1.80 6.28 -12.07
CA TYR A 297 -1.59 7.71 -12.24
C TYR A 297 -2.66 8.33 -13.14
#